data_AF-A0A4Q1RYX1-F1
#
_entry.id   AF-A0A4Q1RYX1-F1
#
_cell.length_a   1.000
_cell.length_b   1.000
_cell.length_c   1.000
_cell.angle_alpha   90.00
_cell.angle_beta   90.00
_cell.angle_gamma   90.00
#
_symmetry.space_group_name_H-M   'P 1'
#
loop_
_entity.id
_entity.type
_entity.pdbx_description
1 polymer ?
#
loop_
_entity_poly.entity_id
_entity_poly.type
_entity_poly.pdbx_seq_one_letter_code
_entity_poly.pdbx_strand_id
1 'polypeptide(L)'
;MTGQSMAGIFLSGIFAAAAVIVGVIAGKSRKGTLRKNSFAGMRSKETRSSDVAWRAGQYAAQRKYVRLIPVLGVAAVASLVNAFLGGPSWVYVVIVVTSGSADAVIALSSTAAARAAVREERRHLD
;
A
#
# COMPACT_ATOMS: atom_id res chain seq x y z
N MET A 1 -12.22 -28.19 -9.04
CA MET A 1 -11.23 -27.11 -9.16
C MET A 1 -9.85 -27.74 -8.99
N THR A 2 -8.90 -27.46 -9.89
CA THR A 2 -7.51 -27.91 -9.70
C THR A 2 -6.83 -27.05 -8.63
N GLY A 3 -5.74 -27.53 -8.03
CA GLY A 3 -4.98 -26.77 -7.02
C GLY A 3 -4.48 -25.41 -7.53
N GLN A 4 -4.20 -25.30 -8.85
CA GLN A 4 -3.82 -24.04 -9.49
C GLN A 4 -4.96 -23.02 -9.51
N SER A 5 -6.19 -23.42 -9.85
CA SER A 5 -7.34 -22.50 -9.84
C SER A 5 -7.64 -21.96 -8.43
N MET A 6 -7.47 -22.79 -7.40
CA MET A 6 -7.63 -22.35 -6.01
C MET A 6 -6.56 -21.33 -5.62
N ALA A 7 -5.30 -21.55 -6.02
CA ALA A 7 -4.21 -20.61 -5.75
C ALA A 7 -4.46 -19.24 -6.38
N GLY A 8 -4.90 -19.17 -7.64
CA GLY A 8 -5.17 -17.90 -8.31
C GLY A 8 -6.37 -17.13 -7.74
N ILE A 9 -7.44 -17.83 -7.34
CA ILE A 9 -8.59 -17.21 -6.66
C ILE A 9 -8.17 -16.67 -5.29
N PHE A 10 -7.40 -17.45 -4.52
CA PHE A 10 -6.90 -17.03 -3.22
C PHE A 10 -5.99 -15.80 -3.34
N LEU A 11 -5.06 -15.82 -4.30
CA LEU A 11 -4.15 -14.70 -4.58
C LEU A 11 -4.92 -13.44 -5.03
N SER A 12 -5.93 -13.60 -5.88
CA SER A 12 -6.84 -12.51 -6.26
C SER A 12 -7.55 -11.91 -5.04
N GLY A 13 -8.04 -12.76 -4.13
CA GLY A 13 -8.66 -12.33 -2.88
C GLY A 13 -7.72 -11.51 -2.00
N ILE A 14 -6.47 -11.95 -1.86
CA ILE A 14 -5.43 -11.22 -1.10
C ILE A 14 -5.19 -9.83 -1.70
N PHE A 15 -4.97 -9.75 -3.01
CA PHE A 15 -4.71 -8.47 -3.66
C PHE A 15 -5.90 -7.51 -3.59
N ALA A 16 -7.12 -8.02 -3.77
CA ALA A 16 -8.33 -7.24 -3.61
C ALA A 16 -8.49 -6.71 -2.16
N ALA A 17 -8.29 -7.58 -1.16
CA ALA A 17 -8.34 -7.18 0.25
C ALA A 17 -7.28 -6.13 0.57
N ALA A 18 -6.05 -6.30 0.09
CA ALA A 18 -4.98 -5.33 0.25
C ALA A 18 -5.35 -3.97 -0.39
N ALA A 19 -5.93 -3.96 -1.60
CA ALA A 19 -6.35 -2.74 -2.27
C ALA A 19 -7.41 -1.98 -1.46
N VAL A 20 -8.39 -2.70 -0.90
CA VAL A 20 -9.42 -2.13 -0.02
C VAL A 20 -8.80 -1.56 1.25
N ILE A 21 -7.92 -2.31 1.92
CA ILE A 21 -7.22 -1.85 3.13
C ILE A 21 -6.45 -0.55 2.84
N VAL A 22 -5.67 -0.53 1.76
CA VAL A 22 -4.92 0.67 1.35
C VAL A 22 -5.87 1.84 1.05
N GLY A 23 -6.99 1.59 0.37
CA GLY A 23 -8.01 2.61 0.08
C GLY A 23 -8.63 3.20 1.35
N VAL A 24 -8.94 2.37 2.34
CA VAL A 24 -9.45 2.81 3.64
C VAL A 24 -8.42 3.65 4.38
N ILE A 25 -7.15 3.22 4.40
CA ILE A 25 -6.06 3.96 5.03
C ILE A 25 -5.85 5.31 4.32
N ALA A 26 -5.87 5.33 2.99
CA ALA A 26 -5.79 6.55 2.17
C ALA A 26 -6.91 7.53 2.51
N GLY A 27 -8.14 7.04 2.60
CA GLY A 27 -9.31 7.83 2.95
C GLY A 27 -9.19 8.43 4.36
N LYS A 28 -8.80 7.63 5.35
CA LYS A 28 -8.61 8.10 6.74
C LYS A 28 -7.45 9.09 6.86
N SER A 29 -6.36 8.85 6.14
CA SER A 29 -5.20 9.73 6.09
C SER A 29 -5.52 11.07 5.45
N ARG A 30 -6.28 11.09 4.35
CA ARG A 30 -6.74 12.32 3.69
C ARG A 30 -7.67 13.15 4.58
N LYS A 31 -8.54 12.48 5.35
CA LYS A 31 -9.45 13.12 6.30
C LYS A 31 -8.78 13.54 7.62
N GLY A 32 -7.50 13.21 7.82
CA GLY A 32 -6.78 13.47 9.08
C GLY A 32 -7.31 12.68 10.28
N THR A 33 -8.20 11.70 10.06
CA THR A 33 -8.81 10.88 11.12
C THR A 33 -8.00 9.64 11.48
N LEU A 34 -6.86 9.44 10.82
CA LEU A 34 -5.94 8.35 11.12
C LEU A 34 -5.30 8.58 12.50
N ARG A 35 -5.76 7.86 13.51
CA ARG A 35 -5.25 8.00 14.89
C ARG A 35 -3.77 7.68 14.95
N LYS A 36 -2.99 8.52 15.63
CA LYS A 36 -1.61 8.24 16.02
C LYS A 36 -1.57 6.91 16.77
N ASN A 37 -0.59 6.06 16.46
CA ASN A 37 -0.45 4.69 16.97
C ASN A 37 -1.50 3.65 16.51
N SER A 38 -2.39 3.94 15.56
CA SER A 38 -3.20 2.87 14.94
C SER A 38 -2.30 1.86 14.20
N PHE A 39 -2.72 0.60 14.05
CA PHE A 39 -2.00 -0.43 13.27
C PHE A 39 -1.75 -0.02 11.80
N ALA A 40 -2.41 1.04 11.34
CA ALA A 40 -2.24 1.63 10.02
C ALA A 40 -1.49 2.97 10.07
N GLY A 41 -0.77 3.28 8.98
CA GLY A 41 -0.07 4.55 8.78
C GLY A 41 1.45 4.46 8.84
N MET A 42 2.12 5.49 8.31
CA MET A 42 3.57 5.62 8.31
C MET A 42 4.13 5.87 9.71
N ARG A 43 4.69 4.82 10.32
CA ARG A 43 5.33 4.90 11.63
C ARG A 43 6.84 5.08 11.43
N SER A 44 7.33 6.29 11.64
CA SER A 44 8.75 6.56 11.78
C SER A 44 9.00 7.25 13.13
N LYS A 45 10.26 7.30 13.57
CA LYS A 45 10.62 8.00 14.83
C LYS A 45 10.20 9.47 14.75
N GLU A 46 10.30 10.03 13.55
CA GLU A 46 9.95 11.41 13.20
C GLU A 46 8.43 11.63 13.19
N THR A 47 7.63 10.78 12.54
CA THR A 47 6.16 10.96 12.49
C THR A 47 5.49 10.75 13.86
N ARG A 48 6.17 10.13 14.82
CA ARG A 48 5.66 9.93 16.18
C ARG A 48 5.92 11.11 17.13
N SER A 49 6.78 12.08 16.78
CA SER A 49 7.21 13.11 17.73
C SER A 49 6.11 14.07 18.16
N SER A 50 5.17 14.40 17.25
CA SER A 50 4.05 15.29 17.54
C SER A 50 2.85 14.93 16.67
N ASP A 51 1.66 15.43 17.02
CA ASP A 51 0.45 15.18 16.24
C ASP A 51 0.46 15.94 14.92
N VAL A 52 1.10 17.10 14.89
CA VAL A 52 1.38 17.88 13.69
C VAL A 52 2.30 17.09 12.75
N ALA A 53 3.42 16.56 13.26
CA ALA A 53 4.34 15.73 12.49
C ALA A 53 3.67 14.43 11.98
N TRP A 54 2.79 13.83 12.78
CA TRP A 54 1.99 12.68 12.35
C TRP A 54 1.12 13.04 11.15
N ARG A 55 0.32 14.12 11.24
CA ARG A 55 -0.58 14.55 10.16
C ARG A 55 0.18 14.93 8.89
N ALA A 56 1.26 15.71 9.01
CA ALA A 56 2.10 16.09 7.87
C ALA A 56 2.69 14.87 7.16
N GLY A 57 3.24 13.92 7.93
CA GLY A 57 3.80 12.69 7.39
C GLY A 57 2.76 11.80 6.70
N GLN A 58 1.57 11.64 7.30
CA GLN A 58 0.48 10.85 6.70
C GLN A 58 -0.06 11.51 5.42
N TYR A 59 -0.23 12.83 5.41
CA TYR A 59 -0.70 13.55 4.23
C TYR A 59 0.28 13.42 3.05
N ALA A 60 1.58 13.57 3.30
CA ALA A 60 2.61 13.39 2.28
C ALA A 60 2.68 11.95 1.76
N ALA A 61 2.58 10.96 2.65
CA ALA A 61 2.58 9.55 2.28
C ALA A 61 1.35 9.15 1.45
N GLN A 62 0.18 9.69 1.77
CA GLN A 62 -1.10 9.35 1.13
C GLN A 62 -1.09 9.55 -0.38
N ARG A 63 -0.44 10.60 -0.87
CA ARG A 63 -0.33 10.85 -2.32
C ARG A 63 0.44 9.74 -3.05
N LYS A 64 1.33 9.06 -2.36
CA LYS A 64 2.21 8.03 -2.93
C LYS A 64 1.58 6.65 -2.79
N TYR A 65 1.13 6.25 -1.60
CA TYR A 65 0.60 4.89 -1.41
C TYR A 65 -0.79 4.66 -2.03
N VAL A 66 -1.56 5.70 -2.38
CA VAL A 66 -2.77 5.53 -3.23
C VAL A 66 -2.45 4.87 -4.57
N ARG A 67 -1.21 5.03 -5.07
CA ARG A 67 -0.76 4.38 -6.31
C ARG A 67 -0.66 2.85 -6.19
N LEU A 68 -0.68 2.29 -4.99
CA LEU A 68 -0.75 0.84 -4.79
C LEU A 68 -2.11 0.28 -5.23
N ILE A 69 -3.20 1.04 -5.11
CA ILE A 69 -4.55 0.56 -5.39
C ILE A 69 -4.67 0.00 -6.83
N PRO A 70 -4.26 0.72 -7.89
CA PRO A 70 -4.31 0.16 -9.24
C PRO A 70 -3.33 -1.02 -9.44
N VAL A 71 -2.16 -1.02 -8.81
CA VAL A 71 -1.19 -2.14 -8.88
C VAL A 71 -1.82 -3.42 -8.33
N LEU A 72 -2.40 -3.33 -7.12
CA LEU A 72 -3.08 -4.43 -6.45
C LEU A 72 -4.33 -4.86 -7.23
N GLY A 73 -5.09 -3.91 -7.80
CA GLY A 73 -6.23 -4.21 -8.66
C GLY A 73 -5.85 -5.01 -9.91
N VAL A 74 -4.80 -4.60 -10.61
CA VAL A 74 -4.28 -5.31 -11.79
C VAL A 74 -3.78 -6.70 -11.41
N ALA A 75 -3.05 -6.82 -10.30
CA ALA A 75 -2.56 -8.11 -9.81
C ALA A 75 -3.71 -9.06 -9.43
N ALA A 76 -4.79 -8.54 -8.83
CA ALA A 76 -5.98 -9.31 -8.52
C ALA A 76 -6.64 -9.85 -9.79
N VAL A 77 -6.92 -8.97 -10.76
CA VAL A 77 -7.54 -9.35 -12.04
C VAL A 77 -6.67 -10.34 -12.81
N ALA A 78 -5.37 -10.10 -12.91
CA ALA A 78 -4.44 -11.01 -13.59
C ALA A 78 -4.42 -12.41 -12.95
N SER A 79 -4.45 -12.48 -11.62
CA SER A 79 -4.48 -13.75 -10.87
C SER A 79 -5.78 -14.51 -11.14
N LEU A 80 -6.91 -13.79 -11.17
CA LEU A 80 -8.22 -14.36 -11.44
C LEU A 80 -8.34 -14.87 -12.88
N VAL A 81 -7.89 -14.06 -13.85
CA VAL A 81 -7.87 -14.42 -15.28
C VAL A 81 -7.01 -15.66 -15.50
N ASN A 82 -5.80 -15.71 -14.92
CA ASN A 82 -4.93 -16.88 -15.02
C ASN A 82 -5.59 -18.15 -14.43
N ALA A 83 -6.32 -18.00 -13.32
CA ALA A 83 -7.03 -19.12 -12.69
C ALA A 83 -8.17 -19.68 -13.55
N PHE A 84 -8.94 -18.81 -14.21
CA PHE A 84 -10.07 -19.21 -15.05
C PHE A 84 -9.66 -19.74 -16.42
N LEU A 85 -8.57 -19.21 -17.00
CA LEU A 85 -8.05 -19.69 -18.28
C LEU A 85 -7.17 -20.95 -18.15
N GLY A 86 -6.96 -21.46 -16.93
CA GLY A 86 -6.08 -22.61 -16.70
C GLY A 86 -4.62 -22.32 -17.06
N GLY A 87 -4.18 -21.07 -16.87
CA GLY A 87 -2.85 -20.64 -17.24
C GLY A 87 -1.75 -21.25 -16.35
N PRO A 88 -0.48 -21.20 -16.81
CA PRO A 88 0.62 -21.84 -16.10
C PRO A 88 0.84 -21.29 -14.69
N SER A 89 1.31 -22.13 -13.75
CA SER A 89 1.56 -21.70 -12.36
C SER A 89 2.67 -20.64 -12.23
N TRP A 90 3.65 -20.64 -13.13
CA TRP A 90 4.74 -19.66 -13.10
C TRP A 90 4.24 -18.22 -13.30
N VAL A 91 3.07 -18.03 -13.93
CA VAL A 91 2.45 -16.71 -14.09
C VAL A 91 2.12 -16.08 -12.74
N TYR A 92 1.71 -16.88 -11.73
CA TYR A 92 1.47 -16.36 -10.38
C TYR A 92 2.75 -15.81 -9.74
N VAL A 93 3.90 -16.46 -9.99
CA VAL A 93 5.20 -15.98 -9.51
C VAL A 93 5.52 -14.63 -10.14
N VAL A 94 5.31 -14.50 -11.46
CA VAL A 94 5.54 -13.23 -12.17
C VAL A 94 4.62 -12.12 -11.65
N ILE A 95 3.35 -12.43 -11.41
CA ILE A 95 2.38 -11.47 -10.83
C ILE A 95 2.90 -10.99 -9.47
N VAL A 96 3.24 -11.91 -8.56
CA VAL A 96 3.68 -11.59 -7.19
C VAL A 96 4.99 -10.81 -7.19
N VAL A 97 5.98 -11.20 -8.00
CA VAL A 97 7.27 -10.52 -8.07
C VAL A 97 7.10 -9.12 -8.64
N THR A 98 6.32 -8.96 -9.70
CA THR A 98 6.12 -7.66 -10.36
C THR A 98 5.32 -6.71 -9.47
N SER A 99 4.19 -7.17 -8.93
CA SER A 99 3.36 -6.35 -8.03
C SER A 99 4.11 -6.05 -6.74
N GLY A 100 4.77 -7.05 -6.14
CA GLY A 100 5.53 -6.89 -4.90
C GLY A 100 6.70 -5.92 -5.04
N SER A 101 7.38 -5.91 -6.19
CA SER A 101 8.44 -4.94 -6.47
C SER A 101 7.89 -3.52 -6.59
N ALA A 102 6.78 -3.34 -7.30
CA ALA A 102 6.10 -2.05 -7.38
C ALA A 102 5.61 -1.58 -6.00
N ASP A 103 5.06 -2.50 -5.20
CA ASP A 103 4.59 -2.22 -3.85
C ASP A 103 5.73 -1.75 -2.94
N ALA A 104 6.89 -2.42 -3.00
CA ALA A 104 8.08 -2.06 -2.24
C ALA A 104 8.58 -0.65 -2.61
N VAL A 105 8.68 -0.33 -3.91
CA VAL A 105 9.10 1.01 -4.38
C VAL A 105 8.12 2.09 -3.91
N ILE A 106 6.81 1.82 -3.99
CA ILE A 106 5.81 2.78 -3.53
C ILE A 106 5.85 2.94 -2.01
N ALA A 107 6.03 1.87 -1.25
CA ALA A 107 6.16 1.93 0.21
C ALA A 107 7.40 2.73 0.65
N LEU A 108 8.55 2.49 0.01
CA LEU A 108 9.79 3.21 0.27
C LEU A 108 9.65 4.70 -0.07
N SER A 109 9.12 5.02 -1.25
CA SER A 109 8.92 6.42 -1.67
C SER A 109 7.91 7.17 -0.79
N SER A 110 6.86 6.48 -0.35
CA SER A 110 5.89 7.02 0.60
C SER A 110 6.56 7.30 1.95
N THR A 111 7.45 6.41 2.41
CA THR A 111 8.15 6.55 3.70
C THR A 111 9.12 7.71 3.66
N ALA A 112 9.85 7.85 2.55
CA ALA A 112 10.71 8.98 2.29
C ALA A 112 9.92 10.30 2.30
N ALA A 113 8.76 10.36 1.63
CA ALA A 113 7.90 11.53 1.63
C ALA A 113 7.39 11.90 3.03
N ALA A 114 6.99 10.90 3.83
CA ALA A 114 6.57 11.12 5.22
C ALA A 114 7.70 11.74 6.07
N ARG A 115 8.92 11.21 5.95
CA ARG A 115 10.09 11.71 6.68
C ARG A 115 10.50 13.11 6.24
N ALA A 116 10.44 13.39 4.93
CA ALA A 116 10.76 14.70 4.38
C ALA A 116 9.80 15.78 4.91
N ALA A 117 8.50 15.52 4.89
CA ALA A 117 7.49 16.45 5.39
C ALA A 117 7.68 16.79 6.88
N VAL A 118 8.05 15.81 7.71
CA VAL A 118 8.33 16.08 9.14
C VAL A 118 9.59 16.92 9.34
N ARG A 119 10.61 16.75 8.48
CA ARG A 119 11.85 17.55 8.55
C ARG A 119 11.60 18.99 8.15
N GLU A 120 10.79 19.21 7.13
CA GLU A 120 10.38 20.54 6.69
C GLU A 120 9.59 21.26 7.80
N GLU A 121 8.61 20.57 8.40
CA GLU A 121 7.83 21.13 9.51
C GLU A 121 8.71 21.55 10.70
N ARG A 122 9.75 20.76 11.03
CA ARG A 122 10.69 21.14 12.10
C ARG A 122 11.47 22.41 11.80
N ARG A 123 11.90 22.61 10.54
CA ARG A 123 12.64 23.82 10.15
C ARG A 123 11.81 25.09 10.21
N HIS A 124 10.48 24.98 10.18
CA HIS A 124 9.58 26.13 10.33
C HIS A 124 9.31 26.51 11.79
N LEU A 125 9.74 25.67 12.75
CA LEU A 125 9.56 25.89 14.19
C LEU A 125 10.84 26.37 14.90
N ASP A 126 12.00 26.26 14.23
CA ASP A 126 13.31 26.76 14.68
C ASP A 126 13.56 28.18 14.13
#